data_AF-A0A7W1EQG9-F1
#
_entry.id   AF-A0A7W1EQG9-F1
#
_cell.length_a   1.000
_cell.length_b   1.000
_cell.length_c   1.000
_cell.angle_alpha   90.00
_cell.angle_beta   90.00
_cell.angle_gamma   90.00
#
_symmetry.space_group_name_H-M   'P 1'
#
loop_
_entity.id
_entity.type
_entity.pdbx_description
1 polymer ?
#
loop_
_entity_poly.entity_id
_entity_poly.type
_entity_poly.pdbx_seq_one_letter_code
_entity_poly.pdbx_strand_id
1 'polypeptide(L)'
;TLYLGYSGPDLATNAVDADQKWLFAYIDVDPGASTGAVESVTYRTQHAAMPTGFGAEFYARRKSDGSFSSFEAYANNAWTTAAPISFGQAGTFVELAIPRSVFGTATTIGVVTWMINEKDNFEGTFAGLYATNFTDGYAMTLPLTQYIRVDFESPRAPSDLAYRAP
;
A
#
# COMPACT_ATOMS: atom_id res chain seq x y z
N THR A 1 -4.19 -1.96 -16.73
CA THR A 1 -4.43 -2.32 -15.32
C THR A 1 -3.11 -2.36 -14.61
N LEU A 2 -3.04 -1.83 -13.40
CA LEU A 2 -1.90 -2.03 -12.49
C LEU A 2 -2.15 -3.30 -11.68
N TYR A 3 -1.15 -4.17 -11.59
CA TYR A 3 -1.19 -5.35 -10.72
C TYR A 3 -0.16 -5.17 -9.61
N LEU A 4 -0.60 -5.33 -8.37
CA LEU A 4 0.27 -5.35 -7.19
C LEU A 4 0.18 -6.73 -6.56
N GLY A 5 1.29 -7.46 -6.56
CA GLY A 5 1.39 -8.81 -5.99
C GLY A 5 2.15 -8.80 -4.67
N TYR A 6 1.66 -9.54 -3.69
CA TYR A 6 2.28 -9.74 -2.39
C TYR A 6 2.31 -11.24 -2.07
N SER A 7 3.47 -11.74 -1.65
CA SER A 7 3.65 -13.15 -1.30
C SER A 7 4.31 -13.29 0.06
N GLY A 8 3.75 -14.12 0.93
CA GLY A 8 4.35 -14.43 2.22
C GLY A 8 3.42 -15.26 3.12
N PRO A 9 3.98 -16.00 4.10
CA PRO A 9 3.19 -16.84 5.00
C PRO A 9 2.16 -16.03 5.81
N ASP A 10 2.44 -14.76 6.08
CA ASP A 10 1.52 -13.85 6.79
C ASP A 10 0.24 -13.51 6.04
N LEU A 11 0.20 -13.74 4.73
CA LEU A 11 -0.98 -13.59 3.88
C LEU A 11 -1.82 -14.86 3.80
N ALA A 12 -1.43 -15.95 4.47
CA ALA A 12 -2.25 -17.15 4.49
C ALA A 12 -3.58 -16.89 5.24
N THR A 13 -4.71 -17.26 4.64
CA THR A 13 -6.03 -17.06 5.26
C THR A 13 -6.21 -17.85 6.56
N ASN A 14 -5.42 -18.90 6.76
CA ASN A 14 -5.40 -19.74 7.96
C ASN A 14 -4.24 -19.41 8.91
N ALA A 15 -3.49 -18.33 8.66
CA ALA A 15 -2.48 -17.88 9.59
C ALA A 15 -3.13 -17.47 10.92
N VAL A 16 -2.36 -17.58 12.00
CA VAL A 16 -2.77 -17.04 13.31
C VAL A 16 -2.97 -15.53 13.15
N ASP A 17 -4.12 -15.04 13.65
CA ASP A 17 -4.53 -13.63 13.60
C ASP A 17 -4.68 -13.07 12.17
N ALA A 18 -5.04 -13.90 11.18
CA ALA A 18 -5.24 -13.45 9.79
C ALA A 18 -6.31 -12.35 9.65
N ASP A 19 -7.26 -12.28 10.59
CA ASP A 19 -8.28 -11.24 10.71
C ASP A 19 -7.74 -9.93 11.32
N GLN A 20 -6.51 -9.93 11.84
CA GLN A 20 -5.82 -8.76 12.42
C GLN A 20 -4.63 -8.30 11.55
N LYS A 21 -4.29 -9.06 10.50
CA LYS A 21 -3.20 -8.74 9.58
C LYS A 21 -3.72 -8.06 8.33
N TRP A 22 -3.24 -6.85 8.09
CA TRP A 22 -3.64 -6.01 6.97
C TRP A 22 -2.53 -5.89 5.95
N LEU A 23 -2.89 -5.94 4.67
CA LEU A 23 -2.08 -5.48 3.55
C LEU A 23 -2.56 -4.10 3.13
N PHE A 24 -1.61 -3.17 2.94
CA PHE A 24 -1.88 -1.82 2.45
C PHE A 24 -1.16 -1.54 1.14
N ALA A 25 -1.82 -0.79 0.27
CA ALA A 25 -1.20 -0.14 -0.87
C ALA A 25 -1.70 1.30 -0.95
N TYR A 26 -0.78 2.26 -0.86
CA TYR A 26 -1.07 3.67 -1.13
C TYR A 26 -0.47 4.04 -2.48
N ILE A 27 -1.20 4.88 -3.22
CA ILE A 27 -0.86 5.28 -4.59
C ILE A 27 -0.91 6.79 -4.67
N ASP A 28 0.16 7.34 -5.22
CA ASP A 28 0.32 8.75 -5.57
C ASP A 28 0.19 8.88 -7.10
N VAL A 29 -0.74 9.69 -7.60
CA VAL A 29 -0.96 9.88 -9.06
C VAL A 29 -0.16 11.02 -9.66
N ASP A 30 0.54 11.82 -8.84
CA ASP A 30 1.41 12.90 -9.25
C ASP A 30 2.73 12.96 -8.45
N PRO A 31 3.51 11.85 -8.44
CA PRO A 31 4.64 11.69 -7.54
C PRO A 31 5.66 12.81 -7.67
N GLY A 32 6.00 13.42 -6.54
CA GLY A 32 6.85 14.60 -6.41
C GLY A 32 6.08 15.90 -6.12
N ALA A 33 4.75 15.91 -6.26
CA ALA A 33 3.92 17.09 -5.97
C ALA A 33 3.38 17.11 -4.53
N SER A 34 3.26 15.94 -3.88
CA SER A 34 2.72 15.78 -2.52
C SER A 34 1.31 16.38 -2.35
N THR A 35 0.40 16.13 -3.30
CA THR A 35 -0.94 16.75 -3.28
C THR A 35 -1.98 15.95 -2.47
N GLY A 36 -1.76 14.66 -2.26
CA GLY A 36 -2.60 13.77 -1.46
C GLY A 36 -2.26 13.73 0.03
N ALA A 37 -2.65 12.61 0.68
CA ALA A 37 -2.39 12.39 2.09
C ALA A 37 -0.91 12.09 2.36
N VAL A 38 -0.31 12.84 3.28
CA VAL A 38 1.09 12.66 3.72
C VAL A 38 1.23 11.72 4.92
N GLU A 39 0.11 11.22 5.43
CA GLU A 39 0.03 10.21 6.49
C GLU A 39 -0.96 9.11 6.10
N SER A 40 -0.72 7.88 6.56
CA SER A 40 -1.65 6.77 6.37
C SER A 40 -2.85 6.88 7.31
N VAL A 41 -3.88 6.09 7.03
CA VAL A 41 -4.94 5.83 8.00
C VAL A 41 -4.32 5.18 9.23
N THR A 42 -4.80 5.55 10.42
CA THR A 42 -4.39 4.92 11.68
C THR A 42 -5.07 3.56 11.85
N TYR A 43 -4.26 2.53 12.10
CA TYR A 43 -4.69 1.21 12.52
C TYR A 43 -4.31 1.02 13.97
N ARG A 44 -5.34 1.09 14.82
CA ARG A 44 -5.19 1.08 16.27
C ARG A 44 -4.29 2.22 16.76
N THR A 45 -3.01 1.96 17.06
CA THR A 45 -2.05 3.00 17.47
C THR A 45 -1.02 3.37 16.40
N GLN A 46 -1.00 2.63 15.28
CA GLN A 46 0.04 2.73 14.26
C GLN A 46 -0.48 3.47 13.01
N HIS A 47 0.34 4.37 12.48
CA HIS A 47 0.18 4.98 11.16
C HIS A 47 1.56 5.17 10.53
N ALA A 48 1.61 5.48 9.24
CA ALA A 48 2.85 5.78 8.52
C ALA A 48 2.90 7.26 8.13
N ALA A 49 4.08 7.86 8.24
CA ALA A 49 4.43 9.08 7.52
C ALA A 49 4.89 8.66 6.12
N MET A 50 4.33 9.30 5.09
CA MET A 50 4.66 8.98 3.69
C MET A 50 6.08 9.45 3.34
N PRO A 51 6.75 8.82 2.35
CA PRO A 51 8.06 9.26 1.88
C PRO A 51 8.08 10.69 1.34
N THR A 52 9.27 11.26 1.16
CA THR A 52 9.37 12.65 0.72
C THR A 52 8.93 12.80 -0.74
N GLY A 53 8.00 13.73 -1.00
CA GLY A 53 7.46 13.90 -2.34
C GLY A 53 6.38 12.87 -2.68
N PHE A 54 5.87 12.12 -1.70
CA PHE A 54 4.74 11.22 -1.87
C PHE A 54 3.50 11.80 -1.19
N GLY A 55 2.42 12.00 -1.94
CA GLY A 55 1.09 12.29 -1.43
C GLY A 55 0.12 11.22 -1.92
N ALA A 56 -0.58 10.53 -1.02
CA ALA A 56 -1.47 9.45 -1.44
C ALA A 56 -2.84 9.97 -1.87
N GLU A 57 -3.23 9.79 -3.12
CA GLU A 57 -4.60 10.04 -3.59
C GLU A 57 -5.47 8.79 -3.55
N PHE A 58 -4.87 7.59 -3.56
CA PHE A 58 -5.62 6.34 -3.42
C PHE A 58 -5.03 5.42 -2.38
N TYR A 59 -5.93 4.63 -1.78
CA TYR A 59 -5.60 3.69 -0.72
C TYR A 59 -6.39 2.39 -0.89
N ALA A 60 -5.69 1.29 -1.07
CA ALA A 60 -6.24 -0.05 -1.01
C ALA A 60 -5.86 -0.73 0.32
N ARG A 61 -6.80 -1.44 0.92
CA ARG A 61 -6.57 -2.27 2.09
C ARG A 61 -7.30 -3.58 2.01
N ARG A 62 -6.71 -4.61 2.62
CA ARG A 62 -7.32 -5.93 2.74
C ARG A 62 -6.83 -6.64 4.00
N LYS A 63 -7.74 -7.31 4.71
CA LYS A 63 -7.38 -8.28 5.76
C LYS A 63 -6.92 -9.59 5.12
N SER A 64 -5.95 -10.24 5.75
CA SER A 64 -5.31 -11.46 5.20
C SER A 64 -6.27 -12.65 5.14
N ASP A 65 -7.29 -12.68 6.01
CA ASP A 65 -8.41 -13.63 5.98
C ASP A 65 -9.44 -13.34 4.87
N GLY A 66 -9.35 -12.19 4.20
CA GLY A 66 -10.26 -11.75 3.16
C GLY A 66 -11.63 -11.24 3.64
N SER A 67 -11.85 -11.13 4.95
CA SER A 67 -13.13 -10.67 5.53
C SER A 67 -13.43 -9.19 5.24
N PHE A 68 -12.39 -8.41 4.94
CA PHE A 68 -12.51 -6.99 4.62
C PHE A 68 -11.56 -6.61 3.48
N SER A 69 -12.05 -5.76 2.58
CA SER A 69 -11.23 -4.99 1.67
C SER A 69 -11.93 -3.69 1.28
N SER A 70 -11.16 -2.62 1.07
CA SER A 70 -11.68 -1.39 0.48
C SER A 70 -10.67 -0.76 -0.47
N PHE A 71 -11.18 0.13 -1.32
CA PHE A 71 -10.41 1.04 -2.14
C PHE A 71 -11.01 2.43 -2.00
N GLU A 72 -10.18 3.37 -1.57
CA GLU A 72 -10.57 4.71 -1.17
C GLU A 72 -9.76 5.74 -1.92
N ALA A 73 -10.37 6.91 -2.15
CA ALA A 73 -9.73 8.08 -2.73
C ALA A 73 -9.66 9.19 -1.66
N TYR A 74 -8.53 9.89 -1.64
CA TYR A 74 -8.32 11.05 -0.78
C TYR A 74 -8.75 12.32 -1.50
N ALA A 75 -9.69 13.05 -0.92
CA ALA A 75 -10.10 14.36 -1.39
C ALA A 75 -10.66 15.17 -0.23
N ASN A 76 -10.45 16.49 -0.24
CA ASN A 76 -10.97 17.39 0.80
C ASN A 76 -10.58 16.96 2.23
N ASN A 77 -9.33 16.48 2.40
CA ASN A 77 -8.79 16.02 3.67
C ASN A 77 -9.56 14.82 4.29
N ALA A 78 -10.14 13.96 3.44
CA ALA A 78 -10.88 12.78 3.86
C ALA A 78 -10.69 11.63 2.87
N TRP A 79 -10.70 10.41 3.40
CA TRP A 79 -10.78 9.18 2.60
C TRP A 79 -12.25 8.84 2.34
N THR A 80 -12.58 8.59 1.08
CA THR A 80 -13.93 8.22 0.65
C THR A 80 -13.90 7.01 -0.28
N THR A 81 -14.96 6.21 -0.29
CA THR A 81 -15.04 5.02 -1.15
C THR A 81 -14.86 5.40 -2.63
N ALA A 82 -13.91 4.74 -3.29
CA ALA A 82 -13.63 4.88 -4.72
C ALA A 82 -14.26 3.73 -5.54
N ALA A 83 -14.05 3.75 -6.85
CA ALA A 83 -14.50 2.68 -7.73
C ALA A 83 -13.86 1.34 -7.31
N PRO A 84 -14.63 0.23 -7.25
CA PRO A 84 -14.11 -1.03 -6.75
C PRO A 84 -12.96 -1.56 -7.61
N ILE A 85 -12.00 -2.17 -6.93
CA ILE A 85 -10.88 -2.91 -7.55
C ILE A 85 -11.04 -4.40 -7.27
N SER A 86 -10.29 -5.24 -8.00
CA SER A 86 -10.33 -6.69 -7.77
C SER A 86 -9.20 -7.14 -6.85
N PHE A 87 -9.51 -8.06 -5.95
CA PHE A 87 -8.55 -8.77 -5.12
C PHE A 87 -8.60 -10.26 -5.47
N GLY A 88 -7.44 -10.86 -5.73
CA GLY A 88 -7.27 -12.30 -5.89
C GLY A 88 -6.38 -12.85 -4.78
N GLN A 89 -6.62 -14.08 -4.35
CA GLN A 89 -5.76 -14.76 -3.38
C GLN A 89 -5.66 -16.24 -3.70
N ALA A 90 -4.43 -16.74 -3.71
CA ALA A 90 -4.11 -18.15 -3.92
C ALA A 90 -3.03 -18.58 -2.92
N GLY A 91 -3.41 -19.36 -1.91
CA GLY A 91 -2.51 -19.74 -0.82
C GLY A 91 -1.95 -18.52 -0.09
N THR A 92 -0.64 -18.34 -0.16
CA THR A 92 0.12 -17.24 0.47
C THR A 92 0.37 -16.05 -0.47
N PHE A 93 -0.29 -16.01 -1.62
CA PHE A 93 -0.18 -14.93 -2.60
C PHE A 93 -1.49 -14.15 -2.68
N VAL A 94 -1.39 -12.82 -2.59
CA VAL A 94 -2.48 -11.87 -2.80
C VAL A 94 -2.12 -10.97 -3.97
N GLU A 95 -3.09 -10.72 -4.85
CA GLU A 95 -2.98 -9.79 -5.96
C GLU A 95 -4.09 -8.74 -5.89
N LEU A 96 -3.72 -7.48 -6.16
CA LEU A 96 -4.64 -6.39 -6.39
C LEU A 96 -4.60 -6.02 -7.88
N ALA A 97 -5.76 -5.90 -8.51
CA ALA A 97 -5.88 -5.44 -9.89
C ALA A 97 -6.67 -4.12 -9.93
N ILE A 98 -5.97 -3.04 -10.29
CA ILE A 98 -6.50 -1.67 -10.29
C ILE A 98 -6.63 -1.19 -11.74
N PRO A 99 -7.84 -0.85 -12.22
CA PRO A 99 -8.02 -0.33 -13.58
C PRO A 99 -7.22 0.98 -13.76
N ARG A 100 -6.47 1.09 -14.87
CA ARG A 100 -5.65 2.29 -15.12
C ARG A 100 -6.51 3.56 -15.25
N SER A 101 -7.77 3.42 -15.66
CA SER A 101 -8.73 4.52 -15.74
C SER A 101 -8.99 5.21 -14.41
N VAL A 102 -8.71 4.55 -13.27
CA VAL A 102 -8.79 5.17 -11.94
C VAL A 102 -7.80 6.33 -11.80
N PHE A 103 -6.63 6.23 -12.43
CA PHE A 103 -5.56 7.24 -12.33
C PHE A 103 -5.69 8.36 -13.37
N GLY A 104 -6.82 8.44 -14.09
CA GLY A 104 -7.05 9.45 -15.12
C GLY A 104 -6.00 9.40 -16.23
N THR A 105 -5.33 10.54 -16.45
CA THR A 105 -4.29 10.71 -17.49
C THR A 105 -2.87 10.53 -16.96
N ALA A 106 -2.69 10.06 -15.73
CA ALA A 106 -1.37 9.84 -15.16
C ALA A 106 -0.54 8.89 -16.03
N THR A 107 0.67 9.33 -16.37
CA THR A 107 1.68 8.52 -17.09
C THR A 107 2.64 7.86 -16.11
N THR A 108 2.84 8.44 -14.94
CA THR A 108 3.61 7.88 -13.83
C THR A 108 2.80 7.96 -12.54
N ILE A 109 2.90 6.94 -11.69
CA ILE A 109 2.34 6.94 -10.33
C ILE A 109 3.41 6.51 -9.32
N GLY A 110 3.28 6.92 -8.07
CA GLY A 110 4.02 6.37 -6.94
C GLY A 110 3.23 5.24 -6.26
N VAL A 111 3.91 4.23 -5.74
CA VAL A 111 3.29 3.17 -4.92
C VAL A 111 4.14 2.89 -3.69
N VAL A 112 3.49 2.77 -2.53
CA VAL A 112 4.05 2.20 -1.30
C VAL A 112 3.14 1.09 -0.79
N THR A 113 3.74 0.06 -0.19
CA THR A 113 3.03 -1.10 0.35
C THR A 113 3.72 -1.59 1.61
N TRP A 114 2.93 -2.08 2.56
CA TRP A 114 3.40 -2.75 3.77
C TRP A 114 2.26 -3.55 4.42
N MET A 115 2.58 -4.26 5.49
CA MET A 115 1.61 -4.95 6.32
C MET A 115 1.63 -4.45 7.76
N ILE A 116 0.47 -4.50 8.43
CA ILE A 116 0.33 -4.27 9.87
C ILE A 116 -0.38 -5.48 10.50
N ASN A 117 0.07 -5.88 11.69
CA ASN A 117 -0.69 -6.69 12.64
C ASN A 117 -1.25 -5.78 13.73
N GLU A 118 -2.56 -5.74 13.90
CA GLU A 118 -3.23 -4.87 14.89
C GLU A 118 -3.51 -5.56 16.24
N LYS A 119 -3.02 -6.79 16.45
CA LYS A 119 -3.25 -7.60 17.64
C LYS A 119 -2.80 -6.95 18.95
N ASP A 120 -3.62 -7.12 20.00
CA ASP A 120 -3.32 -6.68 21.38
C ASP A 120 -1.95 -7.14 21.88
N ASN A 121 -1.11 -6.18 22.26
CA ASN A 121 0.27 -6.39 22.76
C ASN A 121 1.25 -7.04 21.75
N PHE A 122 0.83 -7.23 20.51
CA PHE A 122 1.65 -7.77 19.41
C PHE A 122 1.50 -6.91 18.14
N GLU A 123 1.22 -5.63 18.33
CA GLU A 123 1.16 -4.64 17.26
C GLU A 123 2.51 -4.57 16.55
N GLY A 124 2.50 -4.66 15.23
CA GLY A 124 3.72 -4.53 14.45
C GLY A 124 3.46 -4.21 12.99
N THR A 125 4.45 -3.58 12.38
CA THR A 125 4.51 -3.27 10.95
C THR A 125 5.64 -4.07 10.32
N PHE A 126 5.41 -4.64 9.13
CA PHE A 126 6.36 -5.51 8.46
C PHE A 126 6.13 -5.57 6.94
N ALA A 127 7.02 -6.28 6.23
CA ALA A 127 6.89 -6.55 4.80
C ALA A 127 6.70 -5.30 3.93
N GLY A 128 7.52 -4.27 4.19
CA GLY A 128 7.58 -3.09 3.34
C GLY A 128 7.98 -3.41 1.91
N LEU A 129 7.63 -2.50 0.98
CA LEU A 129 7.97 -2.61 -0.44
C LEU A 129 9.45 -2.94 -0.71
N TYR A 130 10.34 -2.41 0.13
CA TYR A 130 11.77 -2.72 0.13
C TYR A 130 12.24 -3.06 1.54
N ALA A 131 13.22 -3.95 1.65
CA ALA A 131 13.83 -4.32 2.93
C ALA A 131 14.44 -3.13 3.70
N THR A 132 14.76 -2.04 3.01
CA THR A 132 15.33 -0.81 3.59
C THR A 132 14.30 0.30 3.81
N ASN A 133 13.01 0.06 3.51
CA ASN A 133 12.00 1.11 3.55
C ASN A 133 11.74 1.58 5.00
N PHE A 134 11.75 0.63 5.93
CA PHE A 134 11.63 0.85 7.37
C PHE A 134 12.19 -0.36 8.14
N THR A 135 12.25 -0.26 9.47
CA THR A 135 12.58 -1.39 10.36
C THR A 135 11.30 -2.07 10.82
N ASP A 136 11.17 -3.38 10.58
CA ASP A 136 10.03 -4.17 11.04
C ASP A 136 9.89 -4.11 12.57
N GLY A 137 8.64 -4.07 13.05
CA GLY A 137 8.33 -4.04 14.47
C GLY A 137 7.25 -3.03 14.83
N TYR A 138 7.10 -2.75 16.12
CA TYR A 138 6.15 -1.76 16.61
C TYR A 138 6.65 -0.33 16.35
N ALA A 139 5.82 0.48 15.70
CA ALA A 139 6.06 1.91 15.55
C ALA A 139 4.72 2.66 15.55
N MET A 140 4.51 3.57 16.52
CA MET A 140 3.33 4.45 16.53
C MET A 140 3.25 5.28 15.25
N THR A 141 4.39 5.79 14.80
CA THR A 141 4.57 6.47 13.52
C THR A 141 5.68 5.76 12.77
N LEU A 142 5.33 5.06 11.69
CA LEU A 142 6.26 4.39 10.79
C LEU A 142 6.83 5.39 9.78
N PRO A 143 8.15 5.67 9.78
CA PRO A 143 8.74 6.55 8.77
C PRO A 143 9.02 5.74 7.50
N LEU A 144 8.12 5.78 6.51
CA LEU A 144 8.41 5.23 5.19
C LEU A 144 9.45 6.11 4.51
N THR A 145 10.48 5.49 3.95
CA THR A 145 11.62 6.24 3.37
C THR A 145 11.65 6.21 1.86
N GLN A 146 10.85 5.34 1.21
CA GLN A 146 10.93 5.14 -0.23
C GLN A 146 9.59 4.73 -0.83
N TYR A 147 9.40 5.03 -2.12
CA TYR A 147 8.32 4.48 -2.94
C TYR A 147 8.85 3.97 -4.29
N ILE A 148 8.01 3.25 -5.04
CA ILE A 148 8.30 2.88 -6.44
C ILE A 148 7.51 3.77 -7.39
N ARG A 149 8.19 4.27 -8.43
CA ARG A 149 7.56 4.96 -9.55
C ARG A 149 7.17 3.96 -10.62
N VAL A 150 5.88 3.79 -10.85
CA VAL A 150 5.38 3.01 -11.97
C VAL A 150 5.15 3.95 -13.14
N ASP A 151 6.03 3.87 -14.15
CA ASP A 151 5.92 4.61 -15.40
C ASP A 151 5.25 3.72 -16.46
N PHE A 152 4.04 4.11 -16.89
CA PHE A 152 3.24 3.36 -17.85
C PHE A 152 3.70 3.50 -19.30
N GLU A 153 4.61 4.43 -19.59
CA GLU A 153 5.12 4.68 -20.93
C GLU A 153 6.53 4.11 -21.13
N SER A 154 7.17 3.71 -20.03
CA SER A 154 8.52 3.15 -20.08
C SER A 154 8.55 1.70 -20.56
N PRO A 155 9.61 1.29 -21.28
CA PRO A 155 9.84 -0.11 -21.61
C PRO A 155 10.45 -0.92 -20.45
N ARG A 156 10.83 -0.30 -19.32
CA ARG A 156 11.45 -1.02 -18.19
C ARG A 156 10.41 -1.81 -17.42
N ALA A 157 10.86 -2.86 -16.73
CA ALA A 157 10.00 -3.61 -15.82
C ALA A 157 9.52 -2.69 -14.67
N PRO A 158 8.26 -2.77 -14.23
CA PRO A 158 7.75 -1.92 -13.13
C PRO A 158 8.54 -2.00 -11.84
N SER A 159 9.20 -3.15 -11.57
CA SER A 159 10.02 -3.39 -10.38
C SER A 159 11.51 -3.02 -10.55
N ASP A 160 11.89 -2.33 -11.64
CA ASP A 160 13.27 -1.88 -11.87
C ASP A 160 13.73 -0.96 -10.73
N LEU A 161 14.95 -1.19 -10.21
CA LEU A 161 15.53 -0.40 -9.11
C LEU A 161 15.67 1.08 -9.47
N ALA A 162 15.76 1.42 -10.75
CA ALA A 162 15.79 2.81 -11.22
C ALA A 162 14.50 3.57 -10.89
N TYR A 163 13.40 2.88 -10.57
CA TYR A 163 12.14 3.48 -10.15
C TYR A 163 12.02 3.73 -8.65
N ARG A 164 13.04 3.38 -7.87
CA ARG A 164 13.08 3.75 -6.46
C ARG A 164 13.19 5.27 -6.32
N ALA A 165 12.30 5.84 -5.53
CA ALA A 165 12.33 7.25 -5.14
C ALA A 165 12.38 7.36 -3.61
N PRO A 166 13.04 8.41 -3.07
CA PRO A 166 12.96 8.76 -1.65
C PRO A 166 11.57 9.26 -1.25
#